data_AF-A0A2G0X9Z9-F1
#
_entry.id   AF-A0A2G0X9Z9-F1
#
_cell.length_a   1.000
_cell.length_b   1.000
_cell.length_c   1.000
_cell.angle_alpha   90.00
_cell.angle_beta   90.00
_cell.angle_gamma   90.00
#
_symmetry.space_group_name_H-M   'P 1'
#
loop_
_entity.id
_entity.type
_entity.pdbx_description
1 polymer ?
#
loop_
_entity_poly.entity_id
_entity_poly.type
_entity_poly.pdbx_seq_one_letter_code
_entity_poly.pdbx_strand_id
1 'polypeptide(L)'
;MRISKLYLLIALATSGHVFAADLALTPWGPSLRAEAVAILPDGQTRLTASPRDGLQLLDSKGAELARFNGHFSSLDTRATGPHAVVASLDNDRQQALLINLDTAAKTWGQPLYLPPRDFPVNGLCLYRDAAANLFVFLVGEEGKGEQWLVGNGSTLLAEASRVRGVPLPPSAQFCQVDDATQQLVVNEENVGWWAYPAHPEAAVKRTPVALFDDPKREAGAMALVPGGMVALDPKTAQLHLFQSSGARWVEQPSLGLPGLKEPEQLAINGRQLLVRDDDNGQLYQGTLDWQAKPVPVAPVLPEVAALRQSEPVGRQGDAADDPAIWVHPEHPGQSRVLGTNKKQGLLVYDLDGKLLQELAVGRLNNVDVRPGFKLGQQTVDLAVASNRDRNSLSLFSIDRQTGELREAGEVPTPLKEIYGMCLFQPAGGDIYAIANGKDGTFLQYRLSAPDGRVQGELVRQFKVDSQPEGCVADDQRQRLFIGEEDVGVWAVDARADQPATLTSVIKVGEQLHADVEGLALYQSAQHDYLVISSQGNDSYLVLDAEPPFASRGAFRVGLNAAAGIDGASETDGLEVTAVNLGGPWNQGLLVVQDGRKRMPEQTQNFKFVPWADVTRTLKLP
;
A
#
# COMPACT_ATOMS: atom_id res chain seq x y z
N MET A 1 -73.07 31.95 10.89
CA MET A 1 -72.19 33.15 10.88
C MET A 1 -70.93 32.82 10.09
N ARG A 2 -70.31 33.83 9.49
CA ARG A 2 -69.64 33.79 8.19
C ARG A 2 -68.36 32.95 8.13
N ILE A 3 -68.26 32.24 7.01
CA ILE A 3 -67.11 31.54 6.43
C ILE A 3 -65.99 32.54 6.14
N SER A 4 -64.77 32.24 6.60
CA SER A 4 -63.57 33.02 6.32
C SER A 4 -62.98 32.60 4.97
N LYS A 5 -62.91 33.57 4.05
CA LYS A 5 -62.18 33.48 2.78
C LYS A 5 -60.69 33.70 3.08
N LEU A 6 -59.86 32.69 2.89
CA LEU A 6 -58.44 32.89 2.55
C LEU A 6 -57.88 31.61 1.89
N TYR A 7 -58.25 31.43 0.62
CA TYR A 7 -57.51 30.61 -0.33
C TYR A 7 -57.03 31.54 -1.44
N LEU A 8 -55.83 31.25 -1.95
CA LEU A 8 -55.16 31.81 -3.14
C LEU A 8 -54.33 33.10 -2.92
N LEU A 9 -53.08 33.06 -3.43
CA LEU A 9 -51.97 34.06 -3.42
C LEU A 9 -51.04 33.90 -2.20
N ILE A 10 -49.78 33.43 -2.27
CA ILE A 10 -48.74 33.45 -3.31
C ILE A 10 -47.86 32.20 -3.11
N ALA A 11 -47.88 31.28 -4.07
CA ALA A 11 -46.86 30.25 -4.24
C ALA A 11 -46.28 30.45 -5.64
N LEU A 12 -45.38 31.41 -5.76
CA LEU A 12 -44.59 31.66 -6.98
C LEU A 12 -43.29 32.35 -6.57
N ALA A 13 -42.19 31.79 -7.10
CA ALA A 13 -40.83 32.32 -7.11
C ALA A 13 -39.97 32.13 -5.85
N THR A 14 -39.48 30.90 -5.63
CA THR A 14 -38.06 30.68 -5.31
C THR A 14 -37.52 29.42 -6.02
N SER A 15 -37.84 29.23 -7.29
CA SER A 15 -36.92 28.54 -8.22
C SER A 15 -35.95 29.61 -8.74
N GLY A 16 -35.09 30.10 -7.85
CA GLY A 16 -33.94 30.90 -8.27
C GLY A 16 -33.02 29.94 -9.01
N HIS A 17 -33.01 30.00 -10.34
CA HIS A 17 -31.84 29.58 -11.08
C HIS A 17 -30.68 30.38 -10.51
N VAL A 18 -29.83 29.74 -9.69
CA VAL A 18 -28.53 30.29 -9.35
C VAL A 18 -27.81 30.36 -10.69
N PHE A 19 -27.74 31.55 -11.28
CA PHE A 19 -26.92 31.76 -12.46
C PHE A 19 -25.50 31.34 -12.09
N ALA A 20 -24.94 30.38 -12.81
CA ALA A 20 -23.53 30.04 -12.69
C ALA A 20 -22.74 31.34 -12.88
N ALA A 21 -21.80 31.61 -11.97
CA ALA A 21 -20.94 32.79 -12.12
C ALA A 21 -19.95 32.52 -13.27
N ASP A 22 -19.72 33.50 -14.13
CA ASP A 22 -18.78 33.32 -15.23
C ASP A 22 -17.33 33.50 -14.76
N LEU A 23 -16.43 32.64 -15.24
CA LEU A 23 -15.00 32.81 -15.09
C LEU A 23 -14.46 33.65 -16.25
N ALA A 24 -13.87 34.80 -15.94
CA ALA A 24 -13.24 35.65 -16.94
C ALA A 24 -11.94 35.02 -17.46
N LEU A 25 -11.91 34.71 -18.76
CA LEU A 25 -10.77 34.15 -19.46
C LEU A 25 -10.23 35.10 -20.53
N THR A 26 -8.91 35.08 -20.73
CA THR A 26 -8.24 35.85 -21.79
C THR A 26 -7.32 34.95 -22.60
N PRO A 27 -7.21 35.12 -23.93
CA PRO A 27 -6.26 34.34 -24.73
C PRO A 27 -4.83 34.47 -24.20
N TRP A 28 -4.12 33.35 -24.13
CA TRP A 28 -2.73 33.24 -23.72
C TRP A 28 -1.90 32.61 -24.85
N GLY A 29 -0.77 33.22 -25.19
CA GLY A 29 0.11 32.72 -26.26
C GLY A 29 -0.63 32.44 -27.57
N PRO A 30 -1.22 33.47 -28.24
CA PRO A 30 -2.14 33.28 -29.37
C PRO A 30 -1.52 32.57 -30.60
N SER A 31 -0.19 32.46 -30.66
CA SER A 31 0.54 31.70 -31.69
C SER A 31 0.79 30.23 -31.31
N LEU A 32 0.61 29.85 -30.04
CA LEU A 32 0.80 28.49 -29.56
C LEU A 32 -0.37 27.61 -30.00
N ARG A 33 -0.06 26.38 -30.39
CA ARG A 33 -1.03 25.33 -30.70
C ARG A 33 -0.58 24.05 -29.98
N ALA A 34 -0.73 24.07 -28.67
CA ALA A 34 -0.40 22.94 -27.80
C ALA A 34 -1.62 22.03 -27.64
N GLU A 35 -1.38 20.74 -27.45
CA GLU A 35 -2.40 19.76 -27.06
C GLU A 35 -2.52 19.62 -25.55
N ALA A 36 -1.45 19.85 -24.80
CA ALA A 36 -1.47 19.85 -23.34
C ALA A 36 -0.63 20.99 -22.76
N VAL A 37 -0.96 21.43 -21.55
CA VAL A 37 -0.30 22.54 -20.87
C VAL A 37 -0.19 22.28 -19.38
N ALA A 38 0.90 22.75 -18.75
CA ALA A 38 1.10 22.72 -17.32
C ALA A 38 1.71 24.04 -16.83
N ILE A 39 1.42 24.42 -15.59
CA ILE A 39 2.03 25.56 -14.90
C ILE A 39 3.04 25.00 -13.91
N LEU A 40 4.31 25.39 -14.01
CA LEU A 40 5.32 24.93 -13.06
C LEU A 40 5.13 25.61 -11.69
N PRO A 41 5.63 25.01 -10.59
CA PRO A 41 5.38 25.53 -9.23
C PRO A 41 5.83 26.97 -8.98
N ASP A 42 6.77 27.50 -9.78
CA ASP A 42 7.20 28.91 -9.70
C ASP A 42 6.10 29.91 -10.11
N GLY A 43 5.03 29.45 -10.78
CA GLY A 43 3.94 30.27 -11.29
C GLY A 43 4.34 31.26 -12.39
N GLN A 44 5.56 31.13 -12.92
CA GLN A 44 6.15 32.02 -13.94
C GLN A 44 6.50 31.28 -15.21
N THR A 45 6.81 29.99 -15.12
CA THR A 45 7.11 29.14 -16.27
C THR A 45 5.99 28.15 -16.51
N ARG A 46 5.82 27.79 -17.79
CA ARG A 46 4.78 26.91 -18.26
C ARG A 46 5.40 25.87 -19.19
N LEU A 47 4.80 24.70 -19.25
CA LEU A 47 5.18 23.64 -20.17
C LEU A 47 4.03 23.37 -21.12
N THR A 48 4.35 23.10 -22.38
CA THR A 48 3.38 22.68 -23.38
C THR A 48 3.87 21.44 -24.10
N ALA A 49 2.95 20.54 -24.44
CA ALA A 49 3.18 19.45 -25.39
C ALA A 49 2.39 19.73 -26.67
N SER A 50 3.02 19.53 -27.83
CA SER A 50 2.39 19.70 -29.14
C SER A 50 2.96 18.68 -30.12
N PRO A 51 2.14 18.12 -31.03
CA PRO A 51 2.66 17.34 -32.14
C PRO A 51 3.58 18.19 -33.01
N ARG A 52 3.26 19.47 -33.20
CA ARG A 52 4.01 20.33 -34.10
C ARG A 52 5.30 20.86 -33.49
N ASP A 53 5.24 21.29 -32.23
CA ASP A 53 6.29 22.08 -31.61
C ASP A 53 7.11 21.32 -30.56
N GLY A 54 6.75 20.09 -30.24
CA GLY A 54 7.42 19.26 -29.24
C GLY A 54 7.05 19.64 -27.81
N LEU A 55 7.93 19.33 -26.86
CA LEU A 55 7.82 19.82 -25.48
C LEU A 55 8.52 21.17 -25.37
N GLN A 56 7.81 22.21 -24.95
CA GLN A 56 8.37 23.55 -24.83
C GLN A 56 8.28 24.04 -23.38
N LEU A 57 9.39 24.59 -22.87
CA LEU A 57 9.42 25.43 -21.68
C LEU A 57 9.20 26.87 -22.12
N LEU A 58 8.19 27.52 -21.56
CA LEU A 58 7.74 28.86 -21.92
C LEU A 58 7.76 29.78 -20.70
N ASP A 59 7.92 31.09 -20.95
CA ASP A 59 7.69 32.10 -19.93
C ASP A 59 6.18 32.38 -19.71
N SER A 60 5.85 33.25 -18.77
CA SER A 60 4.47 33.59 -18.43
C SER A 60 3.70 34.27 -19.57
N LYS A 61 4.38 34.77 -20.60
CA LYS A 61 3.80 35.40 -21.79
C LYS A 61 3.72 34.46 -23.01
N GLY A 62 4.23 33.24 -22.89
CA GLY A 62 4.25 32.24 -23.95
C GLY A 62 5.46 32.33 -24.88
N ALA A 63 6.53 33.05 -24.49
CA ALA A 63 7.78 33.04 -25.24
C ALA A 63 8.59 31.78 -24.91
N GLU A 64 9.17 31.16 -25.94
CA GLU A 64 9.96 29.93 -25.80
C GLU A 64 11.30 30.18 -25.09
N LEU A 65 11.56 29.37 -24.07
CA LEU A 65 12.79 29.35 -23.29
C LEU A 65 13.67 28.14 -23.64
N ALA A 66 13.05 26.99 -23.89
CA ALA A 66 13.71 25.77 -24.35
C ALA A 66 12.70 24.83 -25.03
N ARG A 67 13.21 23.92 -25.86
CA ARG A 67 12.41 22.94 -26.61
C ARG A 67 13.08 21.57 -26.64
N PHE A 68 12.28 20.54 -26.53
CA PHE A 68 12.63 19.16 -26.88
C PHE A 68 11.78 18.73 -28.08
N ASN A 69 12.44 18.40 -29.19
CA ASN A 69 11.78 18.10 -30.45
C ASN A 69 11.11 16.72 -30.43
N GLY A 70 9.95 16.61 -31.07
CA GLY A 70 9.17 15.38 -31.22
C GLY A 70 7.68 15.70 -31.39
N HIS A 71 6.84 14.67 -31.48
CA HIS A 71 5.39 14.82 -31.58
C HIS A 71 4.73 14.33 -30.30
N PHE A 72 4.21 15.25 -29.49
CA PHE A 72 3.72 14.93 -28.13
C PHE A 72 2.31 15.46 -27.87
N SER A 73 1.50 14.71 -27.13
CA SER A 73 0.06 15.01 -26.92
C SER A 73 -0.38 15.20 -25.47
N SER A 74 0.33 14.63 -24.50
CA SER A 74 -0.03 14.68 -23.08
C SER A 74 1.07 15.31 -22.22
N LEU A 75 0.73 15.74 -21.01
CA LEU A 75 1.68 16.39 -20.11
C LEU A 75 1.29 16.20 -18.65
N ASP A 76 2.20 15.66 -17.85
CA ASP A 76 2.20 15.85 -16.40
C ASP A 76 3.63 16.07 -15.90
N THR A 77 3.77 16.73 -14.75
CA THR A 77 5.06 17.16 -14.24
C THR A 77 5.19 17.00 -12.73
N ARG A 78 6.41 16.72 -12.27
CA ARG A 78 6.78 16.77 -10.85
C ARG A 78 8.10 17.49 -10.67
N ALA A 79 8.06 18.62 -9.99
CA ALA A 79 9.25 19.44 -9.74
C ALA A 79 9.91 19.12 -8.39
N THR A 80 11.23 19.33 -8.35
CA THR A 80 12.08 19.29 -7.15
C THR A 80 13.17 20.35 -7.32
N GLY A 81 12.99 21.51 -6.68
CA GLY A 81 13.90 22.65 -6.87
C GLY A 81 13.90 23.12 -8.34
N PRO A 82 15.08 23.30 -8.98
CA PRO A 82 15.18 23.72 -10.38
C PRO A 82 14.95 22.56 -11.38
N HIS A 83 14.72 21.34 -10.90
CA HIS A 83 14.50 20.19 -11.76
C HIS A 83 13.02 19.83 -11.83
N ALA A 84 12.55 19.44 -13.01
CA ALA A 84 11.23 18.85 -13.20
C ALA A 84 11.36 17.55 -13.99
N VAL A 85 10.64 16.51 -13.56
CA VAL A 85 10.36 15.37 -14.42
C VAL A 85 9.10 15.69 -15.21
N VAL A 86 9.17 15.51 -16.52
CA VAL A 86 8.08 15.73 -17.46
C VAL A 86 7.68 14.39 -18.06
N ALA A 87 6.41 14.04 -17.93
CA ALA A 87 5.80 12.87 -18.55
C ALA A 87 5.00 13.29 -19.79
N SER A 88 5.12 12.54 -20.88
CA SER A 88 4.38 12.80 -22.12
C SER A 88 4.22 11.52 -22.96
N LEU A 89 3.29 11.54 -23.91
CA LEU A 89 3.09 10.48 -24.91
C LEU A 89 3.77 10.89 -26.21
N ASP A 90 4.73 10.09 -26.67
CA ASP A 90 5.35 10.22 -27.99
C ASP A 90 4.41 9.60 -29.03
N ASN A 91 3.82 10.44 -29.89
CA ASN A 91 2.81 10.03 -30.86
C ASN A 91 3.40 9.17 -32.00
N ASP A 92 4.68 9.35 -32.34
CA ASP A 92 5.35 8.58 -33.38
C ASP A 92 5.64 7.15 -32.90
N ARG A 93 6.06 7.03 -31.64
CA ARG A 93 6.38 5.75 -31.01
C ARG A 93 5.18 5.07 -30.38
N GLN A 94 4.12 5.81 -30.10
CA GLN A 94 2.99 5.40 -29.27
C GLN A 94 3.44 4.88 -27.89
N GLN A 95 4.39 5.58 -27.28
CA GLN A 95 5.00 5.21 -26.00
C GLN A 95 4.99 6.39 -25.04
N ALA A 96 4.66 6.13 -23.78
CA ALA A 96 4.89 7.09 -22.71
C ALA A 96 6.40 7.28 -22.50
N LEU A 97 6.81 8.53 -22.26
CA LEU A 97 8.20 8.90 -21.96
C LEU A 97 8.25 9.77 -20.71
N LEU A 98 9.36 9.68 -20.00
CA LEU A 98 9.74 10.58 -18.92
C LEU A 98 11.04 11.27 -19.30
N ILE A 99 11.14 12.58 -19.09
CA ILE A 99 12.34 13.34 -19.38
C ILE A 99 12.58 14.39 -18.30
N ASN A 100 13.84 14.52 -17.89
CA ASN A 100 14.26 15.56 -16.95
C ASN A 100 14.38 16.92 -17.65
N LEU A 101 13.97 17.96 -16.97
CA LEU A 101 14.14 19.36 -17.34
C LEU A 101 14.83 20.11 -16.20
N ASP A 102 15.95 20.75 -16.49
CA ASP A 102 16.51 21.80 -15.64
C ASP A 102 15.92 23.14 -16.07
N THR A 103 15.05 23.71 -15.25
CA THR A 103 14.33 24.96 -15.57
C THR A 103 15.23 26.19 -15.46
N ALA A 104 16.29 26.12 -14.65
CA ALA A 104 17.25 27.20 -14.49
C ALA A 104 18.26 27.23 -15.66
N ALA A 105 18.82 26.07 -16.00
CA ALA A 105 19.73 25.92 -17.14
C ALA A 105 18.99 25.88 -18.49
N LYS A 106 17.67 25.64 -18.47
CA LYS A 106 16.81 25.51 -19.66
C LYS A 106 17.26 24.36 -20.56
N THR A 107 17.61 23.23 -19.96
CA THR A 107 18.15 22.06 -20.66
C THR A 107 17.32 20.81 -20.38
N TRP A 108 17.08 20.04 -21.43
CA TRP A 108 16.42 18.74 -21.37
C TRP A 108 17.44 17.61 -21.21
N GLY A 109 17.08 16.60 -20.43
CA GLY A 109 17.87 15.39 -20.21
C GLY A 109 17.67 14.34 -21.30
N GLN A 110 18.04 13.10 -20.98
CA GLN A 110 17.73 11.95 -21.83
C GLN A 110 16.34 11.39 -21.48
N PRO A 111 15.51 11.05 -22.47
CA PRO A 111 14.20 10.45 -22.21
C PRO A 111 14.33 8.98 -21.80
N LEU A 112 13.56 8.60 -20.78
CA LEU A 112 13.22 7.22 -20.44
C LEU A 112 11.91 6.86 -21.13
N TYR A 113 11.95 5.94 -22.09
CA TYR A 113 10.75 5.42 -22.75
C TYR A 113 10.24 4.18 -22.01
N LEU A 114 8.95 4.14 -21.70
CA LEU A 114 8.29 2.93 -21.22
C LEU A 114 8.14 1.93 -22.38
N PRO A 115 8.14 0.61 -22.12
CA PRO A 115 7.86 -0.39 -23.15
C PRO A 115 6.52 -0.14 -23.87
N PRO A 116 6.38 -0.51 -25.16
CA PRO A 116 5.10 -0.43 -25.86
C PRO A 116 4.00 -1.20 -25.11
N ARG A 117 2.77 -0.69 -25.18
CA ARG A 117 1.61 -1.28 -24.51
C ARG A 117 0.70 -1.98 -25.51
N ASP A 118 -0.03 -2.98 -25.01
CA ASP A 118 -1.08 -3.71 -25.73
C ASP A 118 -2.43 -2.97 -25.71
N PHE A 119 -2.41 -1.66 -25.43
CA PHE A 119 -3.56 -0.78 -25.43
C PHE A 119 -3.14 0.66 -25.74
N PRO A 120 -4.01 1.48 -26.35
CA PRO A 120 -3.76 2.91 -26.53
C PRO A 120 -3.61 3.61 -25.17
N VAL A 121 -2.52 4.35 -24.98
CA VAL A 121 -2.36 5.22 -23.80
C VAL A 121 -3.07 6.53 -24.10
N ASN A 122 -4.26 6.72 -23.54
CA ASN A 122 -5.05 7.94 -23.69
C ASN A 122 -4.67 9.03 -22.68
N GLY A 123 -4.23 8.63 -21.49
CA GLY A 123 -3.87 9.53 -20.41
C GLY A 123 -2.63 9.06 -19.64
N LEU A 124 -1.94 10.02 -19.03
CA LEU A 124 -0.87 9.74 -18.08
C LEU A 124 -0.82 10.78 -16.97
N CYS A 125 -0.38 10.36 -15.79
CA CYS A 125 -0.19 11.23 -14.65
C CYS A 125 0.91 10.66 -13.74
N LEU A 126 1.76 11.55 -13.24
CA LEU A 126 2.84 11.26 -12.31
C LEU A 126 2.32 11.15 -10.89
N TYR A 127 3.01 10.36 -10.08
CA TYR A 127 2.79 10.26 -8.64
C TYR A 127 4.14 10.16 -7.94
N ARG A 128 4.34 10.93 -6.87
CA ARG A 128 5.50 10.79 -5.99
C ARG A 128 5.05 10.37 -4.60
N ASP A 129 5.60 9.28 -4.09
CA ASP A 129 5.35 8.83 -2.72
C ASP A 129 6.21 9.58 -1.70
N ALA A 130 6.03 9.26 -0.42
CA ALA A 130 6.75 9.90 0.66
C ALA A 130 8.25 9.53 0.72
N ALA A 131 8.63 8.37 0.16
CA ALA A 131 10.02 7.95 -0.04
C ALA A 131 10.64 8.53 -1.33
N ALA A 132 9.94 9.47 -1.97
CA ALA A 132 10.30 10.12 -3.22
C ALA A 132 10.39 9.17 -4.43
N ASN A 133 9.91 7.93 -4.36
CA ASN A 133 9.77 7.10 -5.54
C ASN A 133 8.79 7.78 -6.50
N LEU A 134 9.16 7.80 -7.77
CA LEU A 134 8.39 8.42 -8.84
C LEU A 134 7.73 7.33 -9.66
N PHE A 135 6.43 7.47 -9.80
CA PHE A 135 5.59 6.59 -10.59
C PHE A 135 4.91 7.37 -11.72
N VAL A 136 4.51 6.65 -12.77
CA VAL A 136 3.57 7.13 -13.77
C VAL A 136 2.41 6.14 -13.88
N PHE A 137 1.20 6.68 -13.91
CA PHE A 137 0.01 5.94 -14.30
C PHE A 137 -0.20 6.08 -15.79
N LEU A 138 -0.51 4.97 -16.45
CA LEU A 138 -1.01 4.94 -17.83
C LEU A 138 -2.51 4.63 -17.80
N VAL A 139 -3.28 5.39 -18.56
CA VAL A 139 -4.74 5.28 -18.66
C VAL A 139 -5.11 4.91 -20.09
N GLY A 140 -5.94 3.89 -20.26
CA GLY A 140 -6.50 3.46 -21.53
C GLY A 140 -8.02 3.40 -21.49
N GLU A 141 -8.66 3.86 -22.56
CA GLU A 141 -10.12 3.97 -22.67
C GLU A 141 -10.85 2.61 -22.64
N GLU A 142 -10.15 1.51 -22.87
CA GLU A 142 -10.70 0.14 -22.78
C GLU A 142 -10.85 -0.36 -21.32
N GLY A 143 -10.72 0.52 -20.33
CA GLY A 143 -10.73 0.18 -18.90
C GLY A 143 -9.40 -0.39 -18.40
N LYS A 144 -8.33 -0.26 -19.19
CA LYS A 144 -6.97 -0.68 -18.84
C LYS A 144 -6.23 0.45 -18.16
N GLY A 145 -5.53 0.13 -17.08
CA GLY A 145 -4.63 1.07 -16.42
C GLY A 145 -3.42 0.34 -15.85
N GLU A 146 -2.31 1.07 -15.73
CA GLU A 146 -1.08 0.52 -15.18
C GLU A 146 -0.33 1.57 -14.37
N GLN A 147 0.38 1.12 -13.34
CA GLN A 147 1.32 1.93 -12.57
C GLN A 147 2.73 1.42 -12.81
N TRP A 148 3.65 2.35 -13.10
CA TRP A 148 5.04 2.07 -13.42
C TRP A 148 5.95 2.87 -12.50
N LEU A 149 6.99 2.24 -11.97
CA LEU A 149 8.09 2.88 -11.28
C LEU A 149 9.08 3.41 -12.33
N VAL A 150 9.42 4.70 -12.24
CA VAL A 150 10.20 5.40 -13.28
C VAL A 150 11.39 6.18 -12.72
N GLY A 151 11.47 6.37 -11.41
CA GLY A 151 12.57 7.12 -10.81
C GLY A 151 12.49 7.23 -9.29
N ASN A 152 13.43 7.98 -8.72
CA ASN A 152 13.38 8.47 -7.34
C ASN A 152 13.84 9.94 -7.31
N GLY A 153 13.04 10.81 -6.71
CA GLY A 153 13.21 12.25 -6.69
C GLY A 153 13.13 12.86 -8.09
N SER A 154 14.28 13.38 -8.57
CA SER A 154 14.48 13.90 -9.93
C SER A 154 15.35 12.98 -10.80
N THR A 155 15.70 11.79 -10.30
CA THR A 155 16.54 10.82 -11.01
C THR A 155 15.65 9.75 -11.63
N LEU A 156 15.68 9.62 -12.96
CA LEU A 156 15.00 8.55 -13.67
C LEU A 156 15.78 7.24 -13.56
N LEU A 157 15.07 6.12 -13.57
CA LEU A 157 15.67 4.79 -13.69
C LEU A 157 16.28 4.59 -15.08
N ALA A 158 17.20 3.63 -15.20
CA ALA A 158 17.70 3.18 -16.50
C ALA A 158 16.59 2.49 -17.32
N GLU A 159 15.74 1.73 -16.64
CA GLU A 159 14.58 1.05 -17.22
C GLU A 159 13.38 1.23 -16.28
N ALA A 160 12.19 1.46 -16.86
CA ALA A 160 10.95 1.54 -16.10
C ALA A 160 10.46 0.15 -15.71
N SER A 161 9.93 0.00 -14.50
CA SER A 161 9.45 -1.28 -13.97
C SER A 161 7.94 -1.22 -13.74
N ARG A 162 7.20 -2.17 -14.30
CA ARG A 162 5.76 -2.27 -14.07
C ARG A 162 5.51 -2.70 -12.62
N VAL A 163 4.69 -1.92 -11.91
CA VAL A 163 4.33 -2.17 -10.51
C VAL A 163 3.01 -2.92 -10.42
N ARG A 164 1.96 -2.43 -11.10
CA ARG A 164 0.66 -3.11 -11.05
C ARG A 164 -0.29 -2.74 -12.18
N GLY A 165 -1.27 -3.59 -12.41
CA GLY A 165 -2.49 -3.24 -13.14
C GLY A 165 -3.44 -2.43 -12.26
N VAL A 166 -4.14 -1.48 -12.87
CA VAL A 166 -5.19 -0.68 -12.24
C VAL A 166 -6.44 -0.81 -13.11
N PRO A 167 -7.51 -1.48 -12.65
CA PRO A 167 -8.74 -1.57 -13.41
C PRO A 167 -9.44 -0.20 -13.42
N LEU A 168 -9.40 0.47 -14.57
CA LEU A 168 -9.94 1.81 -14.77
C LEU A 168 -11.36 1.74 -15.36
N PRO A 169 -12.16 2.82 -15.28
CA PRO A 169 -13.46 2.82 -15.93
C PRO A 169 -13.27 2.86 -17.47
N PRO A 170 -14.24 2.34 -18.25
CA PRO A 170 -14.25 2.54 -19.69
C PRO A 170 -14.25 4.03 -20.06
N SER A 171 -13.78 4.39 -21.25
CA SER A 171 -13.68 5.78 -21.72
C SER A 171 -12.89 6.70 -20.78
N ALA A 172 -11.98 6.14 -19.98
CA ALA A 172 -11.03 6.92 -19.20
C ALA A 172 -9.95 7.52 -20.12
N GLN A 173 -9.70 8.82 -19.96
CA GLN A 173 -8.76 9.57 -20.81
C GLN A 173 -7.91 10.55 -20.02
N PHE A 174 -8.42 11.10 -18.92
CA PHE A 174 -7.76 12.08 -18.08
C PHE A 174 -7.47 11.50 -16.70
N CYS A 175 -6.30 11.81 -16.17
CA CYS A 175 -5.98 11.54 -14.79
C CYS A 175 -5.13 12.63 -14.15
N GLN A 176 -5.22 12.70 -12.82
CA GLN A 176 -4.41 13.54 -11.95
C GLN A 176 -4.12 12.79 -10.66
N VAL A 177 -2.99 13.05 -10.02
CA VAL A 177 -2.66 12.49 -8.71
C VAL A 177 -2.32 13.60 -7.73
N ASP A 178 -2.90 13.56 -6.54
CA ASP A 178 -2.46 14.33 -5.39
C ASP A 178 -1.46 13.49 -4.59
N ASP A 179 -0.19 13.88 -4.63
CA ASP A 179 0.90 13.18 -3.95
C ASP A 179 0.71 13.18 -2.42
N ALA A 180 0.14 14.25 -1.85
CA ALA A 180 0.00 14.41 -0.41
C ALA A 180 -1.11 13.51 0.16
N THR A 181 -2.27 13.49 -0.49
CA THR A 181 -3.38 12.60 -0.09
C THR A 181 -3.28 11.20 -0.71
N GLN A 182 -2.30 10.97 -1.58
CA GLN A 182 -2.05 9.72 -2.31
C GLN A 182 -3.28 9.25 -3.08
N GLN A 183 -3.92 10.17 -3.80
CA GLN A 183 -5.18 9.92 -4.50
C GLN A 183 -5.05 10.18 -5.99
N LEU A 184 -5.27 9.15 -6.79
CA LEU A 184 -5.42 9.20 -8.24
C LEU A 184 -6.89 9.50 -8.57
N VAL A 185 -7.16 10.49 -9.40
CA VAL A 185 -8.49 10.76 -9.94
C VAL A 185 -8.49 10.51 -11.45
N VAL A 186 -9.52 9.82 -11.93
CA VAL A 186 -9.70 9.44 -13.34
C VAL A 186 -11.12 9.77 -13.78
N ASN A 187 -11.31 10.29 -14.99
CA ASN A 187 -12.64 10.50 -15.55
C ASN A 187 -13.25 9.21 -16.12
N GLU A 188 -14.57 9.18 -16.22
CA GLU A 188 -15.34 8.29 -17.06
C GLU A 188 -16.30 9.19 -17.84
N GLU A 189 -15.98 9.45 -19.12
CA GLU A 189 -16.52 10.54 -19.95
C GLU A 189 -18.02 10.82 -19.75
N ASN A 190 -18.87 9.78 -19.77
CA ASN A 190 -20.33 9.95 -19.71
C ASN A 190 -20.95 9.60 -18.35
N VAL A 191 -20.14 9.43 -17.30
CA VAL A 191 -20.59 8.99 -15.98
C VAL A 191 -20.13 9.93 -14.87
N GLY A 192 -18.87 10.34 -14.87
CA GLY A 192 -18.32 11.17 -13.79
C GLY A 192 -16.84 10.99 -13.55
N TRP A 193 -16.42 11.22 -12.30
CA TRP A 193 -15.03 11.11 -11.89
C TRP A 193 -14.89 10.13 -10.73
N TRP A 194 -13.81 9.37 -10.75
CA TRP A 194 -13.51 8.32 -9.78
C TRP A 194 -12.16 8.58 -9.11
N ALA A 195 -12.11 8.39 -7.80
CA ALA A 195 -10.89 8.43 -7.01
C ALA A 195 -10.41 7.02 -6.65
N TYR A 196 -9.11 6.80 -6.74
CA TYR A 196 -8.38 5.56 -6.46
C TYR A 196 -7.21 5.86 -5.50
N PRO A 197 -6.82 4.92 -4.63
CA PRO A 197 -5.54 5.00 -3.92
C PRO A 197 -4.35 4.96 -4.89
N ALA A 198 -3.45 5.92 -4.80
CA ALA A 198 -2.27 6.02 -5.68
C ALA A 198 -1.07 5.19 -5.17
N HIS A 199 -0.97 4.96 -3.85
CA HIS A 199 0.13 4.20 -3.27
C HIS A 199 0.22 2.79 -3.90
N PRO A 200 1.41 2.32 -4.31
CA PRO A 200 1.57 1.04 -5.00
C PRO A 200 1.05 -0.15 -4.17
N GLU A 201 1.27 -0.07 -2.86
CA GLU A 201 0.84 -1.10 -1.93
C GLU A 201 -0.65 -1.03 -1.58
N ALA A 202 -1.38 0.05 -1.90
CA ALA A 202 -2.78 0.18 -1.47
C ALA A 202 -3.72 -0.81 -2.19
N ALA A 203 -4.85 -1.13 -1.55
CA ALA A 203 -5.90 -1.95 -2.14
C ALA A 203 -6.43 -1.35 -3.45
N VAL A 204 -6.84 -2.21 -4.38
CA VAL A 204 -7.54 -1.79 -5.60
C VAL A 204 -8.99 -1.46 -5.24
N LYS A 205 -9.24 -0.17 -5.05
CA LYS A 205 -10.56 0.38 -4.69
C LYS A 205 -10.82 1.64 -5.50
N ARG A 206 -12.10 1.91 -5.77
CA ARG A 206 -12.55 3.20 -6.31
C ARG A 206 -13.72 3.77 -5.52
N THR A 207 -13.78 5.08 -5.45
CA THR A 207 -14.89 5.84 -4.87
C THR A 207 -15.30 6.95 -5.81
N PRO A 208 -16.60 7.23 -5.98
CA PRO A 208 -17.02 8.34 -6.84
C PRO A 208 -16.59 9.67 -6.23
N VAL A 209 -16.02 10.53 -7.07
CA VAL A 209 -15.88 11.97 -6.79
C VAL A 209 -17.21 12.64 -7.10
N ALA A 210 -17.75 12.40 -8.29
CA ALA A 210 -19.11 12.77 -8.66
C ALA A 210 -19.61 11.81 -9.72
N LEU A 211 -20.92 11.57 -9.72
CA LEU A 211 -21.64 10.81 -10.74
C LEU A 211 -22.82 11.65 -11.20
N PHE A 212 -23.12 11.63 -12.49
CA PHE A 212 -24.27 12.32 -13.06
C PHE A 212 -25.06 11.39 -13.98
N ASP A 213 -26.36 11.66 -14.06
CA ASP A 213 -27.30 11.03 -14.99
C ASP A 213 -27.94 12.11 -15.86
N ASP A 214 -27.09 12.89 -16.52
CA ASP A 214 -27.47 13.93 -17.46
C ASP A 214 -26.65 13.77 -18.75
N PRO A 215 -27.26 13.35 -19.87
CA PRO A 215 -26.54 13.13 -21.13
C PRO A 215 -25.97 14.42 -21.74
N LYS A 216 -26.31 15.60 -21.18
CA LYS A 216 -25.72 16.88 -21.59
C LYS A 216 -24.40 17.17 -20.88
N ARG A 217 -24.09 16.46 -19.80
CA ARG A 217 -22.82 16.62 -19.07
C ARG A 217 -21.79 15.64 -19.60
N GLU A 218 -20.53 16.04 -19.48
CA GLU A 218 -19.39 15.19 -19.76
C GLU A 218 -18.31 15.40 -18.69
N ALA A 219 -17.66 14.31 -18.30
CA ALA A 219 -16.55 14.33 -17.36
C ALA A 219 -15.25 14.45 -18.14
N GLY A 220 -14.74 15.68 -18.28
CA GLY A 220 -13.49 15.96 -18.99
C GLY A 220 -12.27 16.02 -18.06
N ALA A 221 -11.25 16.77 -18.51
CA ALA A 221 -10.03 17.00 -17.76
C ALA A 221 -10.27 17.63 -16.39
N MET A 222 -9.40 17.30 -15.45
CA MET A 222 -9.43 17.81 -14.08
C MET A 222 -8.06 18.32 -13.66
N ALA A 223 -8.05 19.18 -12.65
CA ALA A 223 -6.86 19.60 -11.93
C ALA A 223 -7.14 19.52 -10.42
N LEU A 224 -6.19 18.97 -9.67
CA LEU A 224 -6.28 18.85 -8.22
C LEU A 224 -5.70 20.10 -7.56
N VAL A 225 -6.36 20.55 -6.50
CA VAL A 225 -5.89 21.63 -5.61
C VAL A 225 -5.92 21.10 -4.17
N PRO A 226 -5.12 21.65 -3.24
CA PRO A 226 -5.14 21.16 -1.86
C PRO A 226 -6.55 21.11 -1.25
N GLY A 227 -7.06 19.90 -1.01
CA GLY A 227 -8.41 19.65 -0.48
C GLY A 227 -9.57 19.76 -1.47
N GLY A 228 -9.30 19.89 -2.78
CA GLY A 228 -10.33 20.05 -3.78
C GLY A 228 -9.95 19.57 -5.18
N MET A 229 -10.93 19.60 -6.08
CA MET A 229 -10.76 19.30 -7.49
C MET A 229 -11.53 20.33 -8.31
N VAL A 230 -10.95 20.74 -9.42
CA VAL A 230 -11.57 21.56 -10.45
C VAL A 230 -11.66 20.70 -11.70
N ALA A 231 -12.83 20.59 -12.32
CA ALA A 231 -13.02 19.73 -13.48
C ALA A 231 -13.82 20.40 -14.59
N LEU A 232 -13.47 20.09 -15.83
CA LEU A 232 -14.15 20.59 -17.02
C LEU A 232 -15.33 19.70 -17.39
N ASP A 233 -16.41 20.33 -17.79
CA ASP A 233 -17.48 19.73 -18.59
C ASP A 233 -17.41 20.32 -20.00
N PRO A 234 -16.78 19.59 -20.95
CA PRO A 234 -16.60 20.07 -22.32
C PRO A 234 -17.92 20.36 -23.02
N LYS A 235 -18.96 19.53 -22.81
CA LYS A 235 -20.26 19.68 -23.47
C LYS A 235 -21.01 20.94 -23.07
N THR A 236 -20.89 21.35 -21.80
CA THR A 236 -21.61 22.53 -21.29
C THR A 236 -20.75 23.77 -21.13
N ALA A 237 -19.45 23.69 -21.47
CA ALA A 237 -18.46 24.74 -21.24
C ALA A 237 -18.50 25.27 -19.79
N GLN A 238 -18.49 24.34 -18.83
CA GLN A 238 -18.51 24.65 -17.40
C GLN A 238 -17.27 24.13 -16.68
N LEU A 239 -16.94 24.82 -15.60
CA LEU A 239 -15.95 24.42 -14.61
C LEU A 239 -16.67 24.00 -13.33
N HIS A 240 -16.64 22.71 -13.02
CA HIS A 240 -17.16 22.13 -11.79
C HIS A 240 -16.11 22.19 -10.68
N LEU A 241 -16.55 22.51 -9.47
CA LEU A 241 -15.71 22.69 -8.30
C LEU A 241 -16.11 21.68 -7.23
N PHE A 242 -15.16 20.92 -6.69
CA PHE A 242 -15.44 19.87 -5.71
C PHE A 242 -14.57 20.04 -4.46
N GLN A 243 -15.20 20.13 -3.29
CA GLN A 243 -14.53 20.14 -1.99
C GLN A 243 -14.44 18.71 -1.45
N SER A 244 -13.24 18.27 -1.08
CA SER A 244 -13.06 17.01 -0.35
C SER A 244 -13.35 17.22 1.14
N SER A 245 -14.05 16.27 1.75
CA SER A 245 -14.20 16.15 3.20
C SER A 245 -13.32 15.04 3.80
N GLY A 246 -12.41 14.47 3.01
CA GLY A 246 -11.60 13.29 3.34
C GLY A 246 -12.33 11.97 3.09
N ALA A 247 -13.65 11.91 3.35
CA ALA A 247 -14.47 10.72 3.11
C ALA A 247 -15.31 10.80 1.82
N ARG A 248 -15.69 12.02 1.42
CA ARG A 248 -16.57 12.28 0.27
C ARG A 248 -16.23 13.61 -0.39
N TRP A 249 -16.68 13.75 -1.62
CA TRP A 249 -16.58 14.95 -2.41
C TRP A 249 -17.92 15.68 -2.45
N VAL A 250 -17.89 17.00 -2.38
CA VAL A 250 -19.09 17.86 -2.40
C VAL A 250 -18.94 18.90 -3.50
N GLU A 251 -19.81 18.81 -4.50
CA GLU A 251 -19.90 19.80 -5.59
C GLU A 251 -20.28 21.17 -5.02
N GLN A 252 -19.55 22.19 -5.46
CA GLN A 252 -19.78 23.60 -5.20
C GLN A 252 -20.41 24.23 -6.45
N PRO A 253 -20.93 25.48 -6.38
CA PRO A 253 -21.46 26.16 -7.56
C PRO A 253 -20.45 26.16 -8.71
N SER A 254 -20.87 25.69 -9.90
CA SER A 254 -20.05 25.68 -11.10
C SER A 254 -19.83 27.09 -11.65
N LEU A 255 -18.80 27.23 -12.48
CA LEU A 255 -18.50 28.47 -13.20
C LEU A 255 -18.70 28.28 -14.70
N GLY A 256 -19.34 29.24 -15.35
CA GLY A 256 -19.43 29.27 -16.82
C GLY A 256 -18.11 29.68 -17.46
N LEU A 257 -17.80 29.13 -18.63
CA LEU A 257 -16.63 29.49 -19.44
C LEU A 257 -17.06 30.21 -20.73
N PRO A 258 -17.54 31.47 -20.63
CA PRO A 258 -18.12 32.17 -21.76
C PRO A 258 -17.10 32.33 -22.90
N GLY A 259 -17.52 31.94 -24.11
CA GLY A 259 -16.72 32.07 -25.33
C GLY A 259 -15.89 30.82 -25.69
N LEU A 260 -15.83 29.81 -24.82
CA LEU A 260 -15.29 28.50 -25.17
C LEU A 260 -16.38 27.60 -25.74
N LYS A 261 -16.02 26.68 -26.64
CA LYS A 261 -16.98 25.71 -27.20
C LYS A 261 -16.69 24.27 -26.79
N GLU A 262 -15.43 23.86 -26.82
CA GLU A 262 -14.96 22.49 -26.53
C GLU A 262 -13.72 22.58 -25.62
N PRO A 263 -13.86 23.05 -24.36
CA PRO A 263 -12.74 23.10 -23.43
C PRO A 263 -12.32 21.70 -22.98
N GLU A 264 -11.09 21.28 -23.32
CA GLU A 264 -10.64 19.90 -23.13
C GLU A 264 -9.42 19.73 -22.22
N GLN A 265 -8.62 20.77 -22.00
CA GLN A 265 -7.46 20.70 -21.10
C GLN A 265 -7.54 21.77 -20.01
N LEU A 266 -7.09 21.41 -18.83
CA LEU A 266 -7.09 22.25 -17.65
C LEU A 266 -5.75 22.12 -16.91
N ALA A 267 -5.15 23.25 -16.56
CA ALA A 267 -4.00 23.28 -15.65
C ALA A 267 -4.18 24.37 -14.60
N ILE A 268 -3.84 24.06 -13.35
CA ILE A 268 -3.97 24.98 -12.22
C ILE A 268 -2.68 24.97 -11.39
N ASN A 269 -2.20 26.16 -11.02
CA ASN A 269 -1.21 26.33 -9.97
C ASN A 269 -1.62 27.52 -9.08
N GLY A 270 -1.89 27.24 -7.81
CA GLY A 270 -2.49 28.20 -6.90
C GLY A 270 -3.85 28.66 -7.42
N ARG A 271 -3.93 29.93 -7.83
CA ARG A 271 -5.14 30.52 -8.43
C ARG A 271 -5.03 30.72 -9.93
N GLN A 272 -3.85 30.53 -10.51
CA GLN A 272 -3.68 30.66 -11.95
C GLN A 272 -4.27 29.42 -12.62
N LEU A 273 -5.08 29.66 -13.64
CA LEU A 273 -5.74 28.61 -14.41
C LEU A 273 -5.45 28.82 -15.89
N LEU A 274 -5.19 27.72 -16.58
CA LEU A 274 -5.12 27.64 -18.04
C LEU A 274 -6.16 26.65 -18.54
N VAL A 275 -6.84 27.02 -19.63
CA VAL A 275 -7.77 26.13 -20.35
C VAL A 275 -7.43 26.12 -21.83
N ARG A 276 -7.46 24.95 -22.45
CA ARG A 276 -7.38 24.79 -23.91
C ARG A 276 -8.77 24.52 -24.47
N ASP A 277 -9.14 25.23 -25.53
CA ASP A 277 -10.37 25.02 -26.28
C ASP A 277 -10.03 24.28 -27.58
N ASP A 278 -10.51 23.05 -27.77
CA ASP A 278 -10.18 22.21 -28.92
C ASP A 278 -10.77 22.77 -30.24
N ASP A 279 -11.96 23.37 -30.18
CA ASP A 279 -12.68 24.00 -31.31
C ASP A 279 -11.80 24.98 -32.11
N ASN A 280 -10.91 25.71 -31.44
CA ASN A 280 -10.02 26.70 -32.08
C ASN A 280 -8.52 26.49 -31.78
N GLY A 281 -8.18 25.51 -30.94
CA GLY A 281 -6.82 25.19 -30.50
C GLY A 281 -6.12 26.29 -29.70
N GLN A 282 -6.86 27.26 -29.16
CA GLN A 282 -6.28 28.36 -28.37
C GLN A 282 -6.20 28.00 -26.89
N LEU A 283 -5.23 28.61 -26.22
CA LEU A 283 -5.09 28.57 -24.78
C LEU A 283 -5.62 29.87 -24.18
N TYR A 284 -6.27 29.74 -23.04
CA TYR A 284 -6.84 30.82 -22.28
C TYR A 284 -6.30 30.80 -20.87
N GLN A 285 -6.11 31.97 -20.27
CA GLN A 285 -5.70 32.12 -18.87
C GLN A 285 -6.74 32.89 -18.08
N GLY A 286 -6.88 32.52 -16.81
CA GLY A 286 -7.76 33.16 -15.84
C GLY A 286 -7.25 33.03 -14.41
N THR A 287 -7.99 33.62 -13.48
CA THR A 287 -7.74 33.49 -12.04
C THR A 287 -8.96 32.88 -11.37
N LEU A 288 -8.76 31.76 -10.67
CA LEU A 288 -9.80 31.12 -9.88
C LEU A 288 -9.88 31.77 -8.49
N ASP A 289 -11.06 32.26 -8.15
CA ASP A 289 -11.30 32.88 -6.84
C ASP A 289 -11.64 31.85 -5.75
N TRP A 290 -12.24 30.73 -6.16
CA TRP A 290 -12.52 29.63 -5.26
C TRP A 290 -11.23 28.96 -4.80
N GLN A 291 -11.15 28.70 -3.50
CA GLN A 291 -10.07 27.95 -2.87
C GLN A 291 -10.70 26.87 -1.99
N ALA A 292 -10.32 25.63 -2.24
CA ALA A 292 -10.71 24.53 -1.37
C ALA A 292 -10.07 24.67 0.01
N LYS A 293 -10.73 24.13 1.02
CA LYS A 293 -10.14 23.95 2.35
C LYS A 293 -9.27 22.70 2.32
N PRO A 294 -7.97 22.78 2.64
CA PRO A 294 -7.11 21.61 2.73
C PRO A 294 -7.66 20.59 3.72
N VAL A 295 -7.54 19.31 3.38
CA VAL A 295 -7.87 18.20 4.29
C VAL A 295 -6.62 17.77 5.06
N PRO A 296 -6.75 17.32 6.32
CA PRO A 296 -5.63 16.72 7.05
C PRO A 296 -5.07 15.51 6.30
N VAL A 297 -3.75 15.46 6.18
CA VAL A 297 -3.02 14.33 5.60
C VAL A 297 -2.54 13.43 6.74
N ALA A 298 -2.61 12.11 6.52
CA ALA A 298 -2.10 11.15 7.49
C ALA A 298 -0.59 11.35 7.72
N PRO A 299 -0.09 11.15 8.95
CA PRO A 299 1.34 11.18 9.20
C PRO A 299 2.09 10.17 8.31
N VAL A 300 3.18 10.62 7.71
CA VAL A 300 4.09 9.75 6.97
C VAL A 300 4.85 8.88 7.96
N LEU A 301 4.73 7.56 7.82
CA LEU A 301 5.60 6.63 8.51
C LEU A 301 6.90 6.47 7.73
N PRO A 302 8.04 6.30 8.43
CA PRO A 302 9.29 5.98 7.76
C PRO A 302 9.22 4.60 7.10
N GLU A 303 9.92 4.44 5.98
CA GLU A 303 9.99 3.18 5.23
C GLU A 303 11.33 2.49 5.43
N VAL A 304 11.28 1.16 5.52
CA VAL A 304 12.44 0.27 5.54
C VAL A 304 12.35 -0.64 4.33
N ALA A 305 13.34 -0.60 3.45
CA ALA A 305 13.33 -1.41 2.24
C ALA A 305 13.59 -2.90 2.53
N ALA A 306 12.84 -3.79 1.89
CA ALA A 306 13.17 -5.21 1.87
C ALA A 306 14.48 -5.46 1.11
N LEU A 307 15.33 -6.36 1.61
CA LEU A 307 16.60 -6.71 0.97
C LEU A 307 16.51 -7.99 0.14
N ARG A 308 15.66 -8.93 0.58
CA ARG A 308 15.31 -10.16 -0.13
C ARG A 308 13.81 -10.38 -0.05
N GLN A 309 13.32 -11.28 -0.89
CA GLN A 309 11.96 -11.78 -0.83
C GLN A 309 11.94 -13.26 -1.19
N SER A 310 10.98 -14.01 -0.66
CA SER A 310 10.83 -15.42 -1.02
C SER A 310 10.34 -15.56 -2.47
N GLU A 311 10.61 -16.72 -3.06
CA GLU A 311 9.82 -17.20 -4.19
C GLU A 311 8.32 -17.16 -3.81
N PRO A 312 7.43 -16.81 -4.76
CA PRO A 312 5.99 -16.73 -4.49
C PRO A 312 5.38 -18.07 -4.11
N VAL A 313 4.31 -18.05 -3.30
CA VAL A 313 3.57 -19.26 -2.97
C VAL A 313 2.82 -19.81 -4.19
N GLY A 314 2.61 -21.12 -4.25
CA GLY A 314 2.01 -21.78 -5.41
C GLY A 314 0.48 -21.62 -5.58
N ARG A 315 -0.19 -20.73 -4.84
CA ARG A 315 -1.66 -20.56 -4.85
C ARG A 315 -2.08 -19.09 -4.93
N GLN A 316 -3.17 -18.85 -5.66
CA GLN A 316 -3.74 -17.51 -5.92
C GLN A 316 -4.63 -17.01 -4.77
N GLY A 317 -4.78 -15.69 -4.69
CA GLY A 317 -5.51 -14.99 -3.63
C GLY A 317 -4.82 -15.11 -2.27
N ASP A 318 -5.58 -14.91 -1.19
CA ASP A 318 -5.11 -15.06 0.20
C ASP A 318 -4.58 -16.49 0.45
N ALA A 319 -3.26 -16.62 0.55
CA ALA A 319 -2.53 -17.88 0.50
C ALA A 319 -1.28 -17.87 1.39
N ALA A 320 -0.33 -16.95 1.22
CA ALA A 320 0.80 -16.85 2.14
C ALA A 320 0.32 -16.23 3.44
N ASP A 321 0.81 -16.69 4.60
CA ASP A 321 0.25 -16.24 5.87
C ASP A 321 1.30 -15.95 6.92
N ASP A 322 1.88 -16.99 7.51
CA ASP A 322 2.71 -16.85 8.70
C ASP A 322 4.12 -17.39 8.48
N PRO A 323 5.16 -16.58 8.72
CA PRO A 323 6.53 -17.05 8.70
C PRO A 323 7.00 -17.56 10.07
N ALA A 324 7.98 -18.47 10.08
CA ALA A 324 8.80 -18.76 11.25
C ALA A 324 10.27 -18.91 10.86
N ILE A 325 11.19 -18.60 11.76
CA ILE A 325 12.64 -18.67 11.49
C ILE A 325 13.25 -19.84 12.27
N TRP A 326 13.67 -20.89 11.57
CA TRP A 326 14.50 -21.93 12.16
C TRP A 326 15.97 -21.53 12.09
N VAL A 327 16.58 -21.31 13.25
CA VAL A 327 18.01 -21.01 13.38
C VAL A 327 18.82 -22.29 13.39
N HIS A 328 19.70 -22.46 12.41
CA HIS A 328 20.58 -23.62 12.36
C HIS A 328 21.55 -23.60 13.57
N PRO A 329 21.61 -24.68 14.39
CA PRO A 329 22.36 -24.66 15.65
C PRO A 329 23.87 -24.37 15.55
N GLU A 330 24.53 -24.91 14.52
CA GLU A 330 25.99 -24.78 14.34
C GLU A 330 26.42 -23.82 13.23
N HIS A 331 25.52 -23.53 12.27
CA HIS A 331 25.82 -22.76 11.06
C HIS A 331 24.70 -21.75 10.77
N PRO A 332 24.65 -20.59 11.46
CA PRO A 332 23.53 -19.66 11.35
C PRO A 332 23.19 -19.18 9.93
N GLY A 333 24.18 -19.11 9.03
CA GLY A 333 23.95 -18.79 7.61
C GLY A 333 23.20 -19.88 6.82
N GLN A 334 23.03 -21.07 7.40
CA GLN A 334 22.22 -22.18 6.87
C GLN A 334 20.86 -22.27 7.57
N SER A 335 20.39 -21.20 8.21
CA SER A 335 19.05 -21.12 8.77
C SER A 335 17.97 -21.20 7.68
N ARG A 336 16.72 -21.40 8.09
CA ARG A 336 15.57 -21.52 7.19
C ARG A 336 14.47 -20.56 7.60
N VAL A 337 13.76 -20.05 6.62
CA VAL A 337 12.47 -19.39 6.81
C VAL A 337 11.39 -20.38 6.42
N LEU A 338 10.51 -20.70 7.34
CA LEU A 338 9.30 -21.46 7.09
C LEU A 338 8.20 -20.45 6.76
N GLY A 339 7.28 -20.82 5.88
CA GLY A 339 6.10 -20.01 5.56
C GLY A 339 4.90 -20.90 5.32
N THR A 340 3.78 -20.60 5.97
CA THR A 340 2.53 -21.30 5.69
C THR A 340 1.91 -20.82 4.39
N ASN A 341 1.32 -21.77 3.67
CA ASN A 341 0.39 -21.53 2.60
C ASN A 341 -0.99 -22.05 3.04
N LYS A 342 -1.88 -21.11 3.40
CA LYS A 342 -3.29 -21.27 3.79
C LYS A 342 -4.10 -22.23 2.91
N LYS A 343 -3.62 -22.52 1.69
CA LYS A 343 -4.28 -23.37 0.67
C LYS A 343 -3.49 -24.62 0.27
N GLN A 344 -2.30 -24.88 0.82
CA GLN A 344 -1.43 -25.96 0.34
C GLN A 344 -0.66 -26.69 1.44
N GLY A 345 -0.05 -25.98 2.39
CA GLY A 345 0.79 -26.59 3.42
C GLY A 345 1.95 -25.72 3.87
N LEU A 346 3.10 -26.32 4.12
CA LEU A 346 4.29 -25.63 4.66
C LEU A 346 5.38 -25.51 3.60
N LEU A 347 5.97 -24.32 3.49
CA LEU A 347 7.05 -23.99 2.57
C LEU A 347 8.31 -23.67 3.36
N VAL A 348 9.47 -24.03 2.82
CA VAL A 348 10.77 -23.85 3.50
C VAL A 348 11.72 -23.17 2.54
N TYR A 349 12.28 -22.04 2.94
CA TYR A 349 13.16 -21.19 2.16
C TYR A 349 14.55 -21.07 2.79
N ASP A 350 15.55 -20.78 1.99
CA ASP A 350 16.82 -20.24 2.49
C ASP A 350 16.74 -18.74 2.80
N LEU A 351 17.84 -18.16 3.30
CA LEU A 351 17.92 -16.74 3.67
C LEU A 351 18.01 -15.78 2.47
N ASP A 352 18.12 -16.31 1.24
CA ASP A 352 17.99 -15.53 -0.01
C ASP A 352 16.58 -15.63 -0.59
N GLY A 353 15.68 -16.41 0.03
CA GLY A 353 14.28 -16.55 -0.34
C GLY A 353 14.02 -17.70 -1.33
N LYS A 354 15.01 -18.52 -1.66
CA LYS A 354 14.83 -19.65 -2.57
C LYS A 354 14.05 -20.77 -1.90
N LEU A 355 13.06 -21.34 -2.59
CA LEU A 355 12.29 -22.48 -2.07
C LEU A 355 13.18 -23.74 -2.06
N LEU A 356 13.23 -24.40 -0.90
CA LEU A 356 14.00 -25.64 -0.68
C LEU A 356 13.10 -26.86 -0.49
N GLN A 357 11.97 -26.71 0.20
CA GLN A 357 11.00 -27.79 0.41
C GLN A 357 9.58 -27.26 0.39
N GLU A 358 8.67 -28.10 -0.10
CA GLU A 358 7.23 -27.93 -0.02
C GLU A 358 6.62 -29.19 0.61
N LEU A 359 5.83 -29.03 1.66
CA LEU A 359 5.09 -30.10 2.31
C LEU A 359 3.59 -29.84 2.14
N ALA A 360 2.93 -30.58 1.25
CA ALA A 360 1.51 -30.41 0.92
C ALA A 360 0.59 -31.12 1.93
N VAL A 361 0.46 -30.54 3.13
CA VAL A 361 -0.15 -31.17 4.32
C VAL A 361 -1.50 -30.57 4.72
N GLY A 362 -2.11 -29.81 3.81
CA GLY A 362 -3.44 -29.22 3.97
C GLY A 362 -3.40 -27.72 4.27
N ARG A 363 -4.53 -27.19 4.70
CA ARG A 363 -4.72 -25.74 4.96
C ARG A 363 -4.11 -25.32 6.30
N LEU A 364 -2.79 -25.13 6.34
CA LEU A 364 -2.09 -24.58 7.50
C LEU A 364 -2.33 -23.08 7.65
N ASN A 365 -2.51 -22.56 8.87
CA ASN A 365 -2.66 -21.12 9.14
C ASN A 365 -1.34 -20.56 9.67
N ASN A 366 -1.06 -20.71 10.96
CA ASN A 366 0.16 -20.20 11.61
C ASN A 366 1.21 -21.28 11.83
N VAL A 367 2.47 -20.89 11.98
CA VAL A 367 3.59 -21.80 12.28
C VAL A 367 4.57 -21.17 13.26
N ASP A 368 5.08 -21.96 14.20
CA ASP A 368 6.16 -21.54 15.10
C ASP A 368 7.14 -22.70 15.33
N VAL A 369 8.38 -22.38 15.71
CA VAL A 369 9.52 -23.31 15.83
C VAL A 369 10.13 -23.25 17.23
N ARG A 370 10.41 -24.41 17.82
CA ARG A 370 11.21 -24.52 19.06
C ARG A 370 12.26 -25.63 18.98
N PRO A 371 13.47 -25.41 19.51
CA PRO A 371 14.56 -26.37 19.42
C PRO A 371 14.45 -27.50 20.45
N GLY A 372 15.20 -28.59 20.20
CA GLY A 372 15.54 -29.58 21.23
C GLY A 372 14.42 -30.52 21.69
N PHE A 373 13.38 -30.72 20.87
CA PHE A 373 12.30 -31.66 21.14
C PHE A 373 12.78 -33.12 21.13
N LYS A 374 12.28 -33.93 22.07
CA LYS A 374 12.57 -35.36 22.16
C LYS A 374 11.53 -36.17 21.39
N LEU A 375 11.93 -36.69 20.23
CA LEU A 375 11.13 -37.59 19.40
C LEU A 375 11.66 -39.02 19.56
N GLY A 376 11.07 -39.76 20.51
CA GLY A 376 11.60 -41.04 20.96
C GLY A 376 13.01 -40.88 21.54
N GLN A 377 13.99 -41.55 20.93
CA GLN A 377 15.40 -41.43 21.31
C GLN A 377 16.14 -40.28 20.60
N GLN A 378 15.52 -39.65 19.59
CA GLN A 378 16.13 -38.60 18.80
C GLN A 378 15.85 -37.22 19.41
N THR A 379 16.78 -36.29 19.22
CA THR A 379 16.58 -34.87 19.52
C THR A 379 16.51 -34.11 18.20
N VAL A 380 15.36 -33.50 17.93
CA VAL A 380 15.07 -32.73 16.73
C VAL A 380 14.71 -31.30 17.13
N ASP A 381 14.74 -30.37 16.19
CA ASP A 381 14.00 -29.13 16.38
C ASP A 381 12.57 -29.34 15.85
N LEU A 382 11.59 -28.61 16.34
CA LEU A 382 10.18 -28.87 16.10
C LEU A 382 9.51 -27.63 15.53
N ALA A 383 8.89 -27.75 14.36
CA ALA A 383 7.89 -26.80 13.88
C ALA A 383 6.50 -27.34 14.17
N VAL A 384 5.58 -26.45 14.54
CA VAL A 384 4.16 -26.80 14.74
C VAL A 384 3.32 -25.78 14.00
N ALA A 385 2.28 -26.24 13.31
CA ALA A 385 1.35 -25.39 12.59
C ALA A 385 -0.11 -25.74 12.91
N SER A 386 -0.99 -24.74 12.93
CA SER A 386 -2.42 -24.97 13.03
C SER A 386 -2.99 -25.44 11.68
N ASN A 387 -3.80 -26.50 11.68
CA ASN A 387 -4.33 -27.13 10.47
C ASN A 387 -5.87 -27.06 10.43
N ARG A 388 -6.37 -26.28 9.49
CA ARG A 388 -7.81 -25.97 9.33
C ARG A 388 -8.62 -27.06 8.64
N ASP A 389 -7.96 -28.06 8.04
CA ASP A 389 -8.68 -29.21 7.48
C ASP A 389 -9.18 -30.17 8.54
N ARG A 390 -8.43 -30.29 9.65
CA ARG A 390 -8.68 -31.28 10.69
C ARG A 390 -8.87 -30.68 12.08
N ASN A 391 -8.80 -29.34 12.20
CA ASN A 391 -8.83 -28.62 13.46
C ASN A 391 -7.81 -29.17 14.46
N SER A 392 -6.56 -29.22 14.03
CA SER A 392 -5.47 -29.90 14.73
C SER A 392 -4.17 -29.12 14.66
N LEU A 393 -3.20 -29.52 15.49
CA LEU A 393 -1.82 -29.08 15.41
C LEU A 393 -1.04 -30.09 14.57
N SER A 394 -0.51 -29.69 13.42
CA SER A 394 0.43 -30.50 12.62
C SER A 394 1.86 -30.25 13.09
N LEU A 395 2.61 -31.32 13.38
CA LEU A 395 3.97 -31.23 13.91
C LEU A 395 4.96 -31.73 12.86
N PHE A 396 6.10 -31.03 12.75
CA PHE A 396 7.17 -31.35 11.82
C PHE A 396 8.50 -31.41 12.57
N SER A 397 9.22 -32.52 12.43
CA SER A 397 10.61 -32.60 12.89
C SER A 397 11.52 -31.90 11.89
N ILE A 398 12.42 -31.07 12.40
CA ILE A 398 13.49 -30.43 11.65
C ILE A 398 14.80 -31.14 11.98
N ASP A 399 15.46 -31.66 10.96
CA ASP A 399 16.79 -32.23 11.10
C ASP A 399 17.81 -31.12 11.40
N ARG A 400 18.50 -31.24 12.54
CA ARG A 400 19.36 -30.17 13.09
C ARG A 400 20.64 -29.93 12.29
N GLN A 401 21.01 -30.84 11.39
CA GLN A 401 22.21 -30.73 10.56
C GLN A 401 21.90 -30.20 9.16
N THR A 402 20.71 -30.49 8.63
CA THR A 402 20.37 -30.20 7.24
C THR A 402 19.26 -29.15 7.08
N GLY A 403 18.44 -28.98 8.12
CA GLY A 403 17.20 -28.19 8.05
C GLY A 403 16.10 -28.88 7.23
N GLU A 404 16.19 -30.19 6.99
CA GLU A 404 15.12 -30.95 6.32
C GLU A 404 13.91 -31.12 7.24
N LEU A 405 12.70 -30.87 6.73
CA LEU A 405 11.45 -31.00 7.49
C LEU A 405 10.74 -32.30 7.13
N ARG A 406 10.19 -32.98 8.14
CA ARG A 406 9.35 -34.17 7.96
C ARG A 406 8.16 -34.13 8.89
N GLU A 407 7.00 -34.58 8.42
CA GLU A 407 5.82 -34.77 9.27
C GLU A 407 6.16 -35.70 10.45
N ALA A 408 5.92 -35.24 11.67
CA ALA A 408 6.19 -35.97 12.92
C ALA A 408 4.92 -36.44 13.62
N GLY A 409 3.76 -35.89 13.27
CA GLY A 409 2.46 -36.30 13.78
C GLY A 409 1.48 -35.15 13.89
N GLU A 410 0.37 -35.40 14.57
CA GLU A 410 -0.73 -34.45 14.68
C GLU A 410 -1.40 -34.58 16.04
N VAL A 411 -1.80 -33.44 16.63
CA VAL A 411 -2.58 -33.39 17.88
C VAL A 411 -3.96 -32.80 17.56
N PRO A 412 -5.05 -33.58 17.65
CA PRO A 412 -6.40 -33.06 17.40
C PRO A 412 -6.83 -32.08 18.49
N THR A 413 -7.60 -31.06 18.11
CA THR A 413 -8.20 -30.10 19.04
C THR A 413 -9.72 -30.14 18.98
N PRO A 414 -10.43 -29.71 20.05
CA PRO A 414 -11.89 -29.55 20.02
C PRO A 414 -12.34 -28.22 19.39
N LEU A 415 -11.44 -27.39 18.85
CA LEU A 415 -11.79 -26.13 18.20
C LEU A 415 -12.63 -26.39 16.94
N LYS A 416 -13.63 -25.55 16.70
CA LYS A 416 -14.47 -25.65 15.48
C LYS A 416 -13.76 -25.11 14.24
N GLU A 417 -13.00 -24.02 14.45
CA GLU A 417 -12.24 -23.31 13.43
C GLU A 417 -10.92 -22.90 14.08
N ILE A 418 -9.95 -23.83 14.11
CA ILE A 418 -8.59 -23.50 14.56
C ILE A 418 -8.02 -22.39 13.66
N TYR A 419 -7.26 -21.47 14.24
CA TYR A 419 -6.81 -20.27 13.54
C TYR A 419 -5.36 -19.96 13.93
N GLY A 420 -5.12 -18.96 14.78
CA GLY A 420 -3.81 -18.62 15.32
C GLY A 420 -3.15 -19.73 16.14
N MET A 421 -1.82 -19.75 16.15
CA MET A 421 -1.03 -20.54 17.09
C MET A 421 0.39 -19.98 17.30
N CYS A 422 0.98 -20.31 18.45
CA CYS A 422 2.38 -20.09 18.76
C CYS A 422 2.88 -21.16 19.75
N LEU A 423 4.19 -21.23 19.95
CA LEU A 423 4.84 -22.13 20.89
C LEU A 423 5.33 -21.37 22.13
N PHE A 424 5.46 -22.10 23.24
CA PHE A 424 6.08 -21.65 24.48
C PHE A 424 7.02 -22.75 24.99
N GLN A 425 8.26 -22.40 25.32
CA GLN A 425 9.27 -23.32 25.83
C GLN A 425 9.99 -22.73 27.04
N PRO A 426 9.49 -22.93 28.28
CA PRO A 426 10.20 -22.48 29.47
C PRO A 426 11.55 -23.19 29.63
N ALA A 427 12.40 -22.68 30.53
CA ALA A 427 13.74 -23.21 30.79
C ALA A 427 13.82 -24.72 31.14
N GLY A 428 12.71 -25.35 31.54
CA GLY A 428 12.62 -26.80 31.74
C GLY A 428 12.68 -27.64 30.45
N GLY A 429 12.51 -27.01 29.28
CA GLY A 429 12.62 -27.63 27.97
C GLY A 429 11.32 -28.24 27.42
N ASP A 430 10.27 -28.37 28.24
CA ASP A 430 8.94 -28.75 27.79
C ASP A 430 8.43 -27.77 26.73
N ILE A 431 7.84 -28.28 25.64
CA ILE A 431 7.28 -27.44 24.58
C ILE A 431 5.75 -27.47 24.70
N TYR A 432 5.16 -26.28 24.69
CA TYR A 432 3.72 -26.09 24.70
C TYR A 432 3.28 -25.47 23.37
N ALA A 433 2.22 -26.00 22.78
CA ALA A 433 1.51 -25.34 21.69
C ALA A 433 0.28 -24.62 22.23
N ILE A 434 0.14 -23.34 21.89
CA ILE A 434 -0.99 -22.51 22.26
C ILE A 434 -1.71 -22.16 20.97
N ALA A 435 -2.92 -22.67 20.79
CA ALA A 435 -3.73 -22.41 19.59
C ALA A 435 -5.06 -21.79 19.97
N ASN A 436 -5.59 -20.96 19.08
CA ASN A 436 -6.90 -20.37 19.24
C ASN A 436 -7.87 -20.72 18.13
N GLY A 437 -9.15 -20.47 18.40
CA GLY A 437 -10.18 -20.42 17.38
C GLY A 437 -10.68 -19.00 17.15
N LYS A 438 -11.41 -18.81 16.04
CA LYS A 438 -12.00 -17.50 15.68
C LYS A 438 -13.01 -16.96 16.71
N ASP A 439 -13.51 -17.81 17.60
CA ASP A 439 -14.46 -17.42 18.63
C ASP A 439 -13.81 -16.81 19.88
N GLY A 440 -12.48 -16.68 19.92
CA GLY A 440 -11.74 -16.16 21.08
C GLY A 440 -11.19 -17.23 22.02
N THR A 441 -11.53 -18.52 21.85
CA THR A 441 -11.03 -19.58 22.73
C THR A 441 -9.59 -19.94 22.44
N PHE A 442 -8.77 -20.03 23.50
CA PHE A 442 -7.39 -20.51 23.48
C PHE A 442 -7.26 -21.85 24.20
N LEU A 443 -6.44 -22.74 23.64
CA LEU A 443 -6.07 -24.04 24.19
C LEU A 443 -4.55 -24.15 24.26
N GLN A 444 -4.03 -24.59 25.40
CA GLN A 444 -2.60 -24.82 25.60
C GLN A 444 -2.35 -26.31 25.81
N TYR A 445 -1.54 -26.90 24.92
CA TYR A 445 -1.16 -28.31 24.92
C TYR A 445 0.29 -28.48 25.30
N ARG A 446 0.60 -29.36 26.25
CA ARG A 446 1.97 -29.85 26.49
C ARG A 446 2.29 -30.95 25.48
N LEU A 447 3.35 -30.78 24.70
CA LEU A 447 3.75 -31.72 23.65
C LEU A 447 4.78 -32.73 24.17
N SER A 448 4.64 -34.00 23.78
CA SER A 448 5.62 -35.04 24.09
C SER A 448 5.60 -36.14 23.03
N ALA A 449 6.70 -36.92 22.93
CA ALA A 449 6.75 -38.07 22.04
C ALA A 449 7.70 -39.18 22.54
N PRO A 450 7.50 -39.73 23.76
CA PRO A 450 8.45 -40.66 24.38
C PRO A 450 8.65 -41.97 23.61
N ASP A 451 7.65 -42.42 22.86
CA ASP A 451 7.66 -43.63 22.03
C ASP A 451 7.86 -43.32 20.53
N GLY A 452 8.26 -42.09 20.20
CA GLY A 452 8.39 -41.61 18.84
C GLY A 452 7.06 -41.23 18.19
N ARG A 453 5.95 -41.25 18.93
CA ARG A 453 4.64 -40.75 18.46
C ARG A 453 4.29 -39.47 19.20
N VAL A 454 3.96 -38.43 18.45
CA VAL A 454 3.52 -37.16 19.02
C VAL A 454 2.22 -37.33 19.80
N GLN A 455 2.18 -36.70 20.97
CA GLN A 455 1.04 -36.60 21.86
C GLN A 455 0.93 -35.16 22.37
N GLY A 456 -0.29 -34.70 22.59
CA GLY A 456 -0.57 -33.40 23.22
C GLY A 456 -1.54 -33.56 24.39
N GLU A 457 -1.14 -33.08 25.56
CA GLU A 457 -1.98 -33.02 26.75
C GLU A 457 -2.55 -31.61 26.89
N LEU A 458 -3.88 -31.45 26.88
CA LEU A 458 -4.52 -30.16 27.13
C LEU A 458 -4.31 -29.78 28.61
N VAL A 459 -3.50 -28.76 28.86
CA VAL A 459 -3.12 -28.33 30.23
C VAL A 459 -3.79 -27.03 30.65
N ARG A 460 -4.29 -26.22 29.71
CA ARG A 460 -5.01 -24.97 30.03
C ARG A 460 -5.95 -24.57 28.90
N GLN A 461 -7.04 -23.91 29.28
CA GLN A 461 -8.00 -23.29 28.36
C GLN A 461 -8.42 -21.93 28.93
N PHE A 462 -8.51 -20.92 28.07
CA PHE A 462 -9.01 -19.59 28.41
C PHE A 462 -9.65 -18.94 27.17
N LYS A 463 -10.10 -17.68 27.28
CA LYS A 463 -10.84 -17.00 26.22
C LYS A 463 -10.64 -15.48 26.25
N VAL A 464 -10.61 -14.85 25.08
CA VAL A 464 -10.79 -13.40 24.86
C VAL A 464 -12.18 -13.13 24.26
N ASP A 465 -12.61 -11.87 24.22
CA ASP A 465 -13.99 -11.52 23.91
C ASP A 465 -14.35 -11.68 22.41
N SER A 466 -13.39 -11.48 21.51
CA SER A 466 -13.56 -11.56 20.06
C SER A 466 -12.41 -12.28 19.34
N GLN A 467 -12.33 -12.17 18.01
CA GLN A 467 -11.42 -12.98 17.18
C GLN A 467 -9.95 -12.63 17.46
N PRO A 468 -9.11 -13.63 17.82
CA PRO A 468 -7.67 -13.49 17.90
C PRO A 468 -6.97 -14.24 16.76
N GLU A 469 -5.73 -13.87 16.46
CA GLU A 469 -4.87 -14.62 15.55
C GLU A 469 -3.41 -14.61 16.02
N GLY A 470 -2.76 -13.45 15.97
CA GLY A 470 -1.35 -13.34 16.34
C GLY A 470 -1.09 -13.70 17.81
N CYS A 471 -0.08 -14.53 18.06
CA CYS A 471 0.45 -14.72 19.41
C CYS A 471 1.96 -14.97 19.39
N VAL A 472 2.63 -14.60 20.49
CA VAL A 472 4.06 -14.87 20.69
C VAL A 472 4.35 -15.02 22.18
N ALA A 473 5.17 -16.01 22.54
CA ALA A 473 5.58 -16.24 23.92
C ALA A 473 7.00 -15.75 24.19
N ASP A 474 7.16 -14.92 25.22
CA ASP A 474 8.44 -14.66 25.86
C ASP A 474 8.75 -15.84 26.78
N ASP A 475 9.57 -16.77 26.28
CA ASP A 475 10.00 -17.97 27.00
C ASP A 475 10.77 -17.64 28.29
N GLN A 476 11.54 -16.54 28.30
CA GLN A 476 12.42 -16.15 29.41
C GLN A 476 11.60 -15.58 30.58
N ARG A 477 10.64 -14.71 30.27
CA ARG A 477 9.77 -14.06 31.28
C ARG A 477 8.45 -14.80 31.49
N GLN A 478 8.21 -15.88 30.73
CA GLN A 478 7.02 -16.72 30.81
C GLN A 478 5.73 -15.92 30.59
N ARG A 479 5.74 -15.07 29.57
CA ARG A 479 4.61 -14.20 29.19
C ARG A 479 4.18 -14.54 27.78
N LEU A 480 2.87 -14.64 27.58
CA LEU A 480 2.24 -14.78 26.28
C LEU A 480 1.64 -13.42 25.87
N PHE A 481 1.96 -12.96 24.68
CA PHE A 481 1.28 -11.87 24.01
C PHE A 481 0.25 -12.44 23.03
N ILE A 482 -0.96 -11.89 23.01
CA ILE A 482 -2.03 -12.28 22.09
C ILE A 482 -2.65 -11.02 21.46
N GLY A 483 -2.87 -11.06 20.15
CA GLY A 483 -3.59 -10.06 19.38
C GLY A 483 -5.06 -10.44 19.30
N GLU A 484 -5.93 -9.50 19.66
CA GLU A 484 -7.37 -9.55 19.39
C GLU A 484 -7.65 -8.51 18.31
N GLU A 485 -8.02 -8.97 17.11
CA GLU A 485 -7.88 -8.24 15.82
C GLU A 485 -8.42 -6.80 15.88
N ASP A 486 -9.64 -6.64 16.37
CA ASP A 486 -10.35 -5.35 16.44
C ASP A 486 -10.11 -4.56 17.74
N VAL A 487 -9.36 -5.11 18.69
CA VAL A 487 -9.30 -4.61 20.08
C VAL A 487 -7.90 -4.14 20.48
N GLY A 488 -6.87 -4.95 20.24
CA GLY A 488 -5.51 -4.63 20.67
C GLY A 488 -4.68 -5.86 21.05
N VAL A 489 -3.58 -5.60 21.76
CA VAL A 489 -2.68 -6.64 22.27
C VAL A 489 -2.84 -6.79 23.78
N TRP A 490 -2.91 -8.03 24.22
CA TRP A 490 -2.96 -8.44 25.62
C TRP A 490 -1.72 -9.23 26.00
N ALA A 491 -1.29 -9.07 27.25
CA ALA A 491 -0.31 -9.94 27.90
C ALA A 491 -1.02 -10.85 28.91
N VAL A 492 -0.63 -12.12 28.94
CA VAL A 492 -1.10 -13.14 29.90
C VAL A 492 0.07 -14.00 30.37
N ASP A 493 0.00 -14.60 31.55
CA ASP A 493 1.04 -15.55 32.00
C ASP A 493 1.02 -16.79 31.10
N ALA A 494 2.17 -17.21 30.58
CA ALA A 494 2.29 -18.33 29.65
C ALA A 494 2.23 -19.70 30.35
N ARG A 495 2.43 -19.76 31.67
CA ARG A 495 2.42 -21.03 32.41
C ARG A 495 1.01 -21.58 32.56
N ALA A 496 0.88 -22.89 32.37
CA ALA A 496 -0.40 -23.57 32.41
C ALA A 496 -1.08 -23.57 33.80
N ASP A 497 -0.30 -23.44 34.88
CA ASP A 497 -0.76 -23.46 36.27
C ASP A 497 -1.13 -22.07 36.82
N GLN A 498 -0.98 -21.01 36.02
CA GLN A 498 -1.26 -19.63 36.42
C GLN A 498 -2.59 -19.11 35.86
N PRO A 499 -3.25 -18.15 36.54
CA PRO A 499 -4.46 -17.50 36.04
C PRO A 499 -4.25 -16.84 34.67
N ALA A 500 -5.25 -16.93 33.79
CA ALA A 500 -5.25 -16.26 32.48
C ALA A 500 -5.73 -14.81 32.60
N THR A 501 -5.10 -14.01 33.46
CA THR A 501 -5.46 -12.60 33.66
C THR A 501 -4.91 -11.76 32.51
N LEU A 502 -5.81 -11.20 31.70
CA LEU A 502 -5.46 -10.32 30.57
C LEU A 502 -5.01 -8.95 31.09
N THR A 503 -3.82 -8.54 30.67
CA THR A 503 -3.27 -7.20 30.91
C THR A 503 -3.14 -6.48 29.57
N SER A 504 -3.73 -5.29 29.44
CA SER A 504 -3.63 -4.52 28.18
C SER A 504 -2.20 -4.06 27.95
N VAL A 505 -1.66 -4.35 26.76
CA VAL A 505 -0.36 -3.86 26.28
C VAL A 505 -0.59 -2.58 25.48
N ILE A 506 -1.45 -2.66 24.47
CA ILE A 506 -1.88 -1.53 23.64
C ILE A 506 -3.27 -1.83 23.07
N LYS A 507 -4.05 -0.78 22.77
CA LYS A 507 -5.35 -0.89 22.11
C LYS A 507 -5.31 -0.30 20.71
N VAL A 508 -6.19 -0.78 19.84
CA VAL A 508 -6.46 -0.15 18.55
C VAL A 508 -6.83 1.32 18.75
N GLY A 509 -6.26 2.20 17.93
CA GLY A 509 -6.33 3.64 18.08
C GLY A 509 -5.40 4.36 17.11
N GLU A 510 -4.77 5.46 17.55
CA GLU A 510 -3.93 6.30 16.70
C GLU A 510 -2.63 5.62 16.24
N GLN A 511 -2.06 4.72 17.06
CA GLN A 511 -0.78 4.06 16.78
C GLN A 511 -0.91 2.64 16.23
N LEU A 512 -2.05 1.99 16.47
CA LEU A 512 -2.31 0.60 16.11
C LEU A 512 -3.67 0.54 15.42
N HIS A 513 -3.70 0.03 14.20
CA HIS A 513 -4.91 -0.04 13.37
C HIS A 513 -5.31 -1.50 13.18
N ALA A 514 -6.58 -1.80 13.44
CA ALA A 514 -7.14 -3.12 13.18
C ALA A 514 -7.07 -3.46 11.67
N ASP A 515 -6.71 -4.69 11.30
CA ASP A 515 -6.60 -5.85 12.19
C ASP A 515 -5.21 -5.96 12.87
N VAL A 516 -5.21 -6.37 14.15
CA VAL A 516 -4.00 -6.72 14.92
C VAL A 516 -3.62 -8.17 14.61
N GLU A 517 -2.62 -8.34 13.76
CA GLU A 517 -2.24 -9.65 13.24
C GLU A 517 -0.97 -10.20 13.91
N GLY A 518 0.00 -10.67 13.13
CA GLY A 518 1.23 -11.29 13.60
C GLY A 518 1.96 -10.50 14.68
N LEU A 519 2.43 -11.22 15.70
CA LEU A 519 3.21 -10.71 16.80
C LEU A 519 4.55 -11.45 16.83
N ALA A 520 5.66 -10.74 17.02
CA ALA A 520 6.96 -11.38 17.22
C ALA A 520 7.83 -10.63 18.24
N LEU A 521 8.81 -11.35 18.81
CA LEU A 521 9.72 -10.81 19.81
C LEU A 521 11.14 -10.74 19.28
N TYR A 522 11.66 -9.52 19.12
CA TYR A 522 13.09 -9.33 18.93
C TYR A 522 13.75 -9.34 20.30
N GLN A 523 14.37 -10.45 20.68
CA GLN A 523 15.04 -10.60 21.98
C GLN A 523 16.56 -10.55 21.83
N SER A 524 17.20 -9.53 22.40
CA SER A 524 18.64 -9.30 22.25
C SER A 524 19.33 -9.13 23.60
N ALA A 525 20.67 -9.10 23.59
CA ALA A 525 21.42 -8.83 24.82
C ALA A 525 21.28 -7.38 25.30
N GLN A 526 20.85 -6.47 24.43
CA GLN A 526 20.76 -5.04 24.71
C GLN A 526 19.37 -4.65 25.17
N HIS A 527 18.36 -5.01 24.37
CA HIS A 527 16.98 -4.60 24.58
C HIS A 527 16.01 -5.49 23.81
N ASP A 528 14.86 -5.78 24.41
CA ASP A 528 13.83 -6.65 23.84
C ASP A 528 12.66 -5.81 23.29
N TYR A 529 12.18 -6.14 22.09
CA TYR A 529 11.06 -5.47 21.45
C TYR A 529 9.93 -6.44 21.09
N LEU A 530 8.69 -5.97 21.22
CA LEU A 530 7.52 -6.58 20.63
C LEU A 530 7.23 -5.88 19.30
N VAL A 531 7.16 -6.65 18.22
CA VAL A 531 6.80 -6.18 16.87
C VAL A 531 5.39 -6.65 16.57
N ILE A 532 4.54 -5.72 16.10
CA ILE A 532 3.11 -5.94 15.88
C ILE A 532 2.79 -5.60 14.43
N SER A 533 2.16 -6.52 13.71
CA SER A 533 1.53 -6.23 12.42
C SER A 533 0.26 -5.40 12.65
N SER A 534 0.27 -4.15 12.17
CA SER A 534 -0.88 -3.24 12.16
C SER A 534 -1.45 -3.26 10.74
N GLN A 535 -2.24 -4.28 10.43
CA GLN A 535 -2.64 -4.59 9.05
C GLN A 535 -3.49 -3.47 8.43
N GLY A 536 -4.36 -2.84 9.22
CA GLY A 536 -5.29 -1.80 8.75
C GLY A 536 -4.67 -0.56 8.10
N ASN A 537 -3.38 -0.33 8.31
CA ASN A 537 -2.65 0.78 7.69
C ASN A 537 -1.32 0.34 7.06
N ASP A 538 -1.16 -0.96 6.79
CA ASP A 538 0.01 -1.58 6.19
C ASP A 538 1.32 -1.18 6.90
N SER A 539 1.37 -1.31 8.24
CA SER A 539 2.53 -0.89 9.04
C SER A 539 2.90 -1.84 10.17
N TYR A 540 4.09 -1.63 10.75
CA TYR A 540 4.64 -2.45 11.83
C TYR A 540 4.99 -1.57 13.02
N LEU A 541 4.33 -1.81 14.15
CA LEU A 541 4.55 -1.08 15.39
C LEU A 541 5.59 -1.80 16.26
N VAL A 542 6.53 -1.04 16.82
CA VAL A 542 7.57 -1.56 17.71
C VAL A 542 7.36 -1.01 19.12
N LEU A 543 7.19 -1.90 20.10
CA LEU A 543 7.09 -1.57 21.51
C LEU A 543 8.27 -2.17 22.28
N ASP A 544 8.60 -1.62 23.44
CA ASP A 544 9.37 -2.37 24.45
C ASP A 544 8.62 -3.67 24.80
N ALA A 545 9.33 -4.80 24.90
CA ALA A 545 8.72 -6.09 25.30
C ALA A 545 8.40 -6.18 26.81
N GLU A 546 8.79 -5.17 27.59
CA GLU A 546 8.58 -5.10 29.03
C GLU A 546 7.69 -3.92 29.42
N PRO A 547 6.87 -4.04 30.49
CA PRO A 547 6.09 -2.93 31.01
C PRO A 547 6.97 -1.70 31.29
N PRO A 548 6.55 -0.49 30.91
CA PRO A 548 5.18 -0.12 30.49
C PRO A 548 4.90 -0.29 28.98
N PHE A 549 5.66 -1.11 28.25
CA PHE A 549 5.49 -1.38 26.82
C PHE A 549 5.56 -0.11 25.96
N ALA A 550 6.57 0.73 26.23
CA ALA A 550 6.69 2.03 25.59
C ALA A 550 6.83 1.88 24.06
N SER A 551 6.07 2.69 23.32
CA SER A 551 6.16 2.76 21.87
C SER A 551 7.50 3.34 21.42
N ARG A 552 8.14 2.64 20.47
CA ARG A 552 9.40 3.03 19.81
C ARG A 552 9.18 3.56 18.40
N GLY A 553 7.92 3.70 17.99
CA GLY A 553 7.53 4.15 16.67
C GLY A 553 7.05 3.00 15.78
N ALA A 554 6.61 3.36 14.58
CA ALA A 554 6.15 2.43 13.57
C ALA A 554 6.83 2.72 12.23
N PHE A 555 6.92 1.72 11.38
CA PHE A 555 7.49 1.81 10.05
C PHE A 555 6.66 1.02 9.04
N ARG A 556 6.94 1.21 7.75
CA ARG A 556 6.44 0.35 6.67
C ARG A 556 7.58 -0.38 6.00
N VAL A 557 7.31 -1.56 5.45
CA VAL A 557 8.24 -2.22 4.53
C VAL A 557 8.01 -1.63 3.15
N GLY A 558 8.96 -0.81 2.70
CA GLY A 558 8.88 -0.03 1.48
C GLY A 558 9.57 -0.68 0.29
N LEU A 559 9.38 -0.08 -0.88
CA LEU A 559 9.92 -0.53 -2.16
C LEU A 559 11.45 -0.39 -2.21
N ASN A 560 12.13 -1.44 -2.67
CA ASN A 560 13.53 -1.43 -3.05
C ASN A 560 13.67 -1.42 -4.58
N ALA A 561 13.67 -0.21 -5.16
CA ALA A 561 13.76 0.01 -6.60
C ALA A 561 14.99 -0.67 -7.22
N ALA A 562 16.15 -0.62 -6.54
CA ALA A 562 17.40 -1.15 -7.05
C ALA A 562 17.41 -2.68 -7.11
N ALA A 563 16.70 -3.34 -6.19
CA ALA A 563 16.54 -4.79 -6.18
C ALA A 563 15.32 -5.28 -6.97
N GLY A 564 14.46 -4.37 -7.44
CA GLY A 564 13.19 -4.72 -8.07
C GLY A 564 12.22 -5.43 -7.11
N ILE A 565 12.28 -5.09 -5.81
CA ILE A 565 11.43 -5.65 -4.77
C ILE A 565 10.44 -4.57 -4.33
N ASP A 566 9.17 -4.90 -4.33
CA ASP A 566 8.05 -4.11 -3.83
C ASP A 566 8.01 -4.03 -2.30
N GLY A 567 7.08 -3.22 -1.76
CA GLY A 567 6.84 -3.16 -0.32
C GLY A 567 6.09 -4.40 0.19
N ALA A 568 5.55 -4.30 1.40
CA ALA A 568 4.59 -5.27 1.92
C ALA A 568 3.31 -4.56 2.36
N SER A 569 2.18 -5.23 2.16
CA SER A 569 0.86 -4.79 2.63
C SER A 569 -0.02 -5.99 2.96
N GLU A 570 -1.12 -5.76 3.69
CA GLU A 570 -2.00 -6.83 4.20
C GLU A 570 -1.22 -7.92 4.95
N THR A 571 -0.20 -7.55 5.72
CA THR A 571 0.58 -8.54 6.47
C THR A 571 -0.28 -9.22 7.53
N ASP A 572 -0.54 -10.52 7.33
CA ASP A 572 -1.00 -11.41 8.37
C ASP A 572 0.15 -11.68 9.36
N GLY A 573 1.04 -12.65 9.08
CA GLY A 573 2.12 -13.05 9.98
C GLY A 573 3.45 -12.32 9.78
N LEU A 574 4.21 -12.23 10.88
CA LEU A 574 5.59 -11.77 10.89
C LEU A 574 6.42 -12.55 11.93
N GLU A 575 7.72 -12.67 11.68
CA GLU A 575 8.68 -13.28 12.61
C GLU A 575 9.97 -12.47 12.63
N VAL A 576 10.61 -12.36 13.79
CA VAL A 576 11.86 -11.63 13.95
C VAL A 576 12.83 -12.39 14.84
N THR A 577 14.11 -12.40 14.45
CA THR A 577 15.18 -12.93 15.30
C THR A 577 16.29 -11.91 15.48
N ALA A 578 16.89 -11.86 16.67
CA ALA A 578 18.11 -11.10 16.94
C ALA A 578 19.40 -11.92 16.72
N VAL A 579 19.28 -13.19 16.34
CA VAL A 579 20.44 -14.04 16.11
C VAL A 579 21.21 -13.56 14.88
N ASN A 580 22.54 -13.51 15.00
CA ASN A 580 23.41 -13.23 13.87
C ASN A 580 23.38 -14.40 12.87
N LEU A 581 22.68 -14.21 11.75
CA LEU A 581 22.62 -15.20 10.66
C LEU A 581 23.70 -14.97 9.58
N GLY A 582 24.63 -14.05 9.82
CA GLY A 582 25.70 -13.66 8.89
C GLY A 582 25.28 -12.63 7.84
N GLY A 583 26.28 -12.05 7.16
CA GLY A 583 26.07 -11.10 6.08
C GLY A 583 25.18 -9.90 6.50
N PRO A 584 24.12 -9.58 5.74
CA PRO A 584 23.21 -8.47 6.09
C PRO A 584 22.33 -8.77 7.32
N TRP A 585 22.23 -10.03 7.73
CA TRP A 585 21.41 -10.50 8.86
C TRP A 585 22.21 -10.56 10.18
N ASN A 586 23.34 -9.86 10.25
CA ASN A 586 24.27 -9.96 11.38
C ASN A 586 23.73 -9.40 12.70
N GLN A 587 22.70 -8.57 12.62
CA GLN A 587 21.94 -8.03 13.76
C GLN A 587 20.49 -8.56 13.76
N GLY A 588 20.23 -9.65 13.04
CA GLY A 588 18.90 -10.22 12.95
C GLY A 588 18.20 -10.00 11.61
N LEU A 589 17.07 -10.67 11.49
CA LEU A 589 16.21 -10.71 10.32
C LEU A 589 14.76 -10.56 10.78
N LEU A 590 14.03 -9.66 10.12
CA LEU A 590 12.57 -9.59 10.16
C LEU A 590 12.02 -10.18 8.86
N VAL A 591 11.08 -11.11 8.99
CA VAL A 591 10.31 -11.66 7.88
C VAL A 591 8.86 -11.22 8.04
N VAL A 592 8.28 -10.64 7.00
CA VAL A 592 6.86 -10.26 6.97
C VAL A 592 6.19 -10.90 5.77
N GLN A 593 4.94 -11.35 5.93
CA GLN A 593 4.13 -11.73 4.79
C GLN A 593 3.76 -10.48 3.96
N ASP A 594 3.67 -10.65 2.64
CA ASP A 594 3.17 -9.65 1.71
C ASP A 594 1.92 -10.17 0.99
N GLY A 595 0.77 -9.61 1.38
CA GLY A 595 -0.54 -9.95 0.87
C GLY A 595 -0.82 -9.43 -0.54
N ARG A 596 -0.07 -8.42 -1.01
CA ARG A 596 -0.27 -7.79 -2.31
C ARG A 596 1.02 -7.67 -3.13
N LYS A 597 1.69 -8.80 -3.40
CA LYS A 597 2.90 -8.83 -4.25
C LYS A 597 2.74 -8.14 -5.61
N ARG A 598 3.44 -7.02 -5.81
CA ARG A 598 3.42 -6.10 -6.97
C ARG A 598 4.58 -6.28 -7.95
N MET A 599 5.80 -6.59 -7.50
CA MET A 599 6.98 -6.53 -8.39
C MET A 599 7.72 -7.87 -8.53
N PRO A 600 7.56 -8.57 -9.68
CA PRO A 600 6.41 -8.48 -10.60
C PRO A 600 5.12 -8.99 -9.95
N GLU A 601 3.95 -8.59 -10.48
CA GLU A 601 2.64 -9.01 -9.97
C GLU A 601 2.49 -10.52 -10.04
N GLN A 602 2.40 -11.15 -8.88
CA GLN A 602 2.38 -12.61 -8.72
C GLN A 602 1.57 -12.96 -7.46
N THR A 603 1.55 -14.24 -7.11
CA THR A 603 1.01 -14.71 -5.83
C THR A 603 1.79 -14.15 -4.65
N GLN A 604 1.17 -14.14 -3.47
CA GLN A 604 1.75 -13.63 -2.23
C GLN A 604 3.10 -14.29 -1.90
N ASN A 605 3.93 -13.59 -1.13
CA ASN A 605 5.23 -14.08 -0.70
C ASN A 605 5.64 -13.49 0.66
N PHE A 606 6.91 -13.63 1.04
CA PHE A 606 7.46 -13.05 2.27
C PHE A 606 8.59 -12.08 1.93
N LYS A 607 8.66 -10.92 2.62
CA LYS A 607 9.76 -9.95 2.50
C LYS A 607 10.73 -10.07 3.66
N PHE A 608 12.03 -9.98 3.36
CA PHE A 608 13.12 -10.17 4.31
C PHE A 608 13.84 -8.84 4.53
N VAL A 609 13.81 -8.35 5.76
CA VAL A 609 14.26 -7.02 6.15
C VAL A 609 15.40 -7.14 7.16
N PRO A 610 16.56 -6.50 6.92
CA PRO A 610 17.64 -6.46 7.90
C PRO A 610 17.18 -5.70 9.15
N TRP A 611 17.26 -6.31 10.32
CA TRP A 611 16.84 -5.63 11.55
C TRP A 611 17.66 -4.35 11.83
N ALA A 612 18.93 -4.34 11.41
CA ALA A 612 19.78 -3.15 11.49
C ALA A 612 19.17 -1.91 10.80
N ASP A 613 18.39 -2.10 9.73
CA ASP A 613 17.73 -1.02 9.02
C ASP A 613 16.49 -0.52 9.77
N VAL A 614 15.76 -1.40 10.46
CA VAL A 614 14.68 -1.03 11.38
C VAL A 614 15.25 -0.21 12.54
N THR A 615 16.31 -0.70 13.19
CA THR A 615 17.02 -0.01 14.28
C THR A 615 17.47 1.39 13.87
N ARG A 616 18.10 1.51 12.70
CA ARG A 616 18.56 2.81 12.17
C ARG A 616 17.41 3.77 11.87
N THR A 617 16.32 3.24 11.30
CA THR A 617 15.17 4.04 10.86
C THR A 617 14.38 4.60 12.04
N LEU A 618 14.11 3.76 13.05
CA LEU A 618 13.41 4.16 14.26
C LEU A 618 14.32 4.76 15.33
N LYS A 619 15.64 4.73 15.12
CA LYS A 619 16.67 5.16 16.09
C LYS A 619 16.53 4.40 17.41
N LEU A 620 16.37 3.07 17.31
CA LEU A 620 16.32 2.21 18.48
C LEU A 620 17.66 2.26 19.24
N PRO A 621 17.64 2.22 20.58
CA PRO A 621 18.82 2.40 21.43
C PRO A 621 19.89 1.31 21.30
#